data_AF-A0A4Q1CI88-F1
#
_entry.id   AF-A0A4Q1CI88-F1
#
_cell.length_a   1.000
_cell.length_b   1.000
_cell.length_c   1.000
_cell.angle_alpha   90.00
_cell.angle_beta   90.00
_cell.angle_gamma   90.00
#
_symmetry.space_group_name_H-M   'P 1'
#
loop_
_entity.id
_entity.type
_entity.pdbx_description
1 polymer ?
#
loop_
_entity_poly.entity_id
_entity_poly.type
_entity_poly.pdbx_seq_one_letter_code
_entity_poly.pdbx_strand_id
1 'polypeptide(L)'
;MKALVIICSICAIVFYSACKKSSSGTGGNNNGGSGTTFTPNCTGAAIQFSADVAPIISSSCATNSGCHAAGSTQGPGGLTTYAQINAVKVQIRAAIISGAMPKNGTLTAAQKNSIICWIDAGAPNN
;
A
#
# COMPACT_ATOMS: atom_id res chain seq x y z
N MET A 1 -27.59 -39.35 51.03
CA MET A 1 -26.36 -38.54 51.30
C MET A 1 -25.99 -37.84 50.00
N LYS A 2 -26.28 -36.53 49.82
CA LYS A 2 -25.38 -35.39 50.10
C LYS A 2 -23.98 -35.65 49.50
N ALA A 3 -23.45 -34.92 48.53
CA ALA A 3 -23.44 -33.46 48.47
C ALA A 3 -23.31 -32.89 47.05
N LEU A 4 -23.99 -31.76 46.90
CA LEU A 4 -23.84 -30.66 45.96
C LEU A 4 -22.50 -29.94 46.21
N VAL A 5 -21.71 -29.67 45.16
CA VAL A 5 -20.76 -28.54 45.14
C VAL A 5 -20.77 -27.90 43.75
N ILE A 6 -21.44 -26.75 43.69
CA ILE A 6 -21.38 -25.76 42.61
C ILE A 6 -20.15 -24.90 42.88
N ILE A 7 -19.18 -24.84 41.96
CA ILE A 7 -18.24 -23.71 41.88
C ILE A 7 -18.17 -23.21 40.44
N CYS A 8 -18.76 -22.04 40.31
CA CYS A 8 -18.74 -21.08 39.22
C CYS A 8 -17.29 -20.73 38.83
N SER A 9 -16.86 -21.08 37.61
CA SER A 9 -15.68 -20.49 36.97
C SER A 9 -16.11 -19.79 35.71
N ILE A 10 -16.65 -18.60 35.90
CA ILE A 10 -16.69 -17.53 34.90
C ILE A 10 -15.23 -17.24 34.55
N CYS A 11 -14.83 -17.52 33.31
CA CYS A 11 -13.58 -17.00 32.79
C CYS A 11 -13.81 -16.39 31.41
N ALA A 12 -13.77 -15.06 31.43
CA ALA A 12 -13.34 -14.17 30.38
C ALA A 12 -14.12 -14.19 29.05
N ILE A 13 -15.09 -13.28 29.02
CA ILE A 13 -15.52 -12.52 27.84
C ILE A 13 -14.28 -12.13 27.03
N VAL A 14 -14.07 -12.77 25.89
CA VAL A 14 -13.13 -12.27 24.88
C VAL A 14 -13.83 -11.11 24.18
N PHE A 15 -13.55 -9.91 24.68
CA PHE A 15 -13.83 -8.68 23.95
C PHE A 15 -13.05 -8.72 22.64
N TYR A 16 -13.73 -9.08 21.55
CA TYR A 16 -13.29 -8.73 20.20
C TYR A 16 -13.34 -7.21 20.09
N SER A 17 -12.28 -6.56 20.56
CA SER A 17 -11.97 -5.19 20.21
C SER A 17 -11.53 -5.22 18.76
N ALA A 18 -12.51 -5.19 17.85
CA ALA A 18 -12.26 -4.97 16.44
C ALA A 18 -11.67 -3.56 16.29
N CYS A 19 -10.38 -3.50 15.97
CA CYS A 19 -9.71 -2.28 15.56
C CYS A 19 -10.42 -1.72 14.32
N LYS A 20 -11.36 -0.79 14.51
CA LYS A 20 -11.67 0.16 13.44
C LYS A 20 -10.43 1.02 13.29
N LYS A 21 -9.70 0.88 12.19
CA LYS A 21 -8.77 1.93 11.74
C LYS A 21 -9.62 3.11 11.27
N SER A 22 -10.11 3.89 12.23
CA SER A 22 -10.69 5.21 11.99
C SER A 22 -9.52 6.18 11.83
N SER A 23 -8.99 6.32 10.63
CA SER A 23 -8.12 7.46 10.30
C SER A 23 -8.99 8.68 10.03
N SER A 24 -9.55 9.24 11.10
CA SER A 24 -9.98 10.65 11.15
C SER A 24 -8.77 11.47 11.57
N GLY A 25 -8.00 11.92 10.57
CA GLY A 25 -6.92 12.88 10.73
C GLY A 25 -7.23 14.14 9.94
N THR A 26 -7.71 15.15 10.63
CA THR A 26 -7.85 16.52 10.14
C THR A 26 -6.47 17.09 9.79
N GLY A 27 -6.33 17.63 8.58
CA GLY A 27 -5.45 18.73 8.21
C GLY A 27 -3.95 18.60 8.50
N GLY A 28 -3.15 18.39 7.44
CA GLY A 28 -1.70 18.53 7.51
C GLY A 28 -1.08 18.77 6.14
N ASN A 29 -1.12 20.01 5.68
CA ASN A 29 -0.31 20.47 4.55
C ASN A 29 1.13 20.68 5.05
N ASN A 30 2.08 19.86 4.62
CA ASN A 30 3.50 20.14 4.85
C ASN A 30 4.32 19.86 3.60
N ASN A 31 4.77 20.96 3.01
CA ASN A 31 5.82 21.04 2.01
C ASN A 31 7.18 20.81 2.69
N GLY A 32 8.02 19.94 2.11
CA GLY A 32 9.48 20.04 2.20
C GLY A 32 10.22 19.23 3.27
N GLY A 33 11.06 18.30 2.81
CA GLY A 33 12.47 18.29 3.23
C GLY A 33 12.99 17.13 4.09
N SER A 34 13.56 16.12 3.41
CA SER A 34 14.80 15.40 3.78
C SER A 34 14.90 14.72 5.16
N GLY A 35 14.44 13.45 5.22
CA GLY A 35 14.56 12.58 6.40
C GLY A 35 13.83 11.23 6.30
N THR A 36 13.89 10.65 5.09
CA THR A 36 13.71 9.22 4.69
C THR A 36 12.46 8.39 5.02
N THR A 37 11.36 8.91 5.58
CA THR A 37 10.09 8.13 5.60
C THR A 37 8.92 8.90 4.99
N PHE A 38 8.53 8.49 3.77
CA PHE A 38 7.27 8.96 3.16
C PHE A 38 6.08 8.35 3.90
N THR A 39 5.20 9.18 4.44
CA THR A 39 3.92 8.75 5.03
C THR A 39 2.79 9.01 4.03
N PRO A 40 2.12 7.97 3.49
CA PRO A 40 1.06 8.14 2.50
C PRO A 40 -0.18 8.80 3.12
N ASN A 41 -0.78 9.73 2.38
CA ASN A 41 -2.11 10.26 2.71
C ASN A 41 -3.18 9.52 1.89
N CYS A 42 -3.93 8.65 2.57
CA CYS A 42 -4.99 7.84 1.98
C CYS A 42 -6.40 8.33 2.33
N THR A 43 -6.55 9.60 2.70
CA THR A 43 -7.87 10.22 2.88
C THR A 43 -8.45 10.58 1.52
N GLY A 44 -9.57 10.00 1.12
CA GLY A 44 -10.21 10.33 -0.15
C GLY A 44 -11.09 9.22 -0.71
N ALA A 45 -11.47 9.36 -1.97
CA ALA A 45 -12.17 8.34 -2.73
C ALA A 45 -11.28 7.10 -2.92
N ALA A 46 -11.92 5.95 -3.17
CA ALA A 46 -11.21 4.71 -3.45
C ALA A 46 -10.41 4.82 -4.75
N ILE A 47 -9.10 4.56 -4.68
CA ILE A 47 -8.20 4.55 -5.83
C ILE A 47 -8.54 3.36 -6.74
N GLN A 48 -8.67 3.61 -8.04
CA GLN A 48 -8.90 2.59 -9.06
C GLN A 48 -7.59 2.22 -9.74
N PHE A 49 -7.31 0.93 -9.90
CA PHE A 49 -6.08 0.48 -10.55
C PHE A 49 -5.96 1.04 -11.98
N SER A 50 -7.02 0.88 -12.77
CA SER A 50 -7.03 1.23 -14.19
C SER A 50 -6.88 2.72 -14.45
N ALA A 51 -7.52 3.56 -13.62
CA ALA A 51 -7.54 5.01 -13.80
C ALA A 51 -6.39 5.73 -13.10
N ASP A 52 -5.99 5.28 -11.91
CA ASP A 52 -5.08 6.05 -11.04
C ASP A 52 -3.68 5.44 -10.93
N VAL A 53 -3.54 4.11 -11.00
CA VAL A 53 -2.27 3.43 -10.73
C VAL A 53 -1.56 3.00 -12.00
N ALA A 54 -2.27 2.33 -12.91
CA ALA A 54 -1.71 1.80 -14.14
C ALA A 54 -1.04 2.89 -15.01
N PRO A 55 -1.61 4.11 -15.17
CA PRO A 55 -0.96 5.19 -15.92
C PRO A 55 0.33 5.70 -15.28
N ILE A 56 0.43 5.66 -13.94
CA ILE A 56 1.65 6.06 -13.23
C ILE A 56 2.73 4.98 -13.42
N ILE A 57 2.37 3.71 -13.26
CA ILE A 57 3.31 2.59 -13.46
C ILE A 57 3.83 2.59 -14.90
N SER A 58 2.97 2.78 -15.91
CA SER A 58 3.39 2.79 -17.31
C SER A 58 4.31 3.96 -17.64
N SER A 59 4.02 5.16 -17.13
CA SER A 59 4.80 6.38 -17.42
C SER A 59 6.10 6.50 -16.62
N SER A 60 6.15 5.94 -15.42
CA SER A 60 7.24 6.19 -14.45
C SER A 60 8.05 4.96 -14.10
N CYS A 61 7.54 3.75 -14.37
CA CYS A 61 8.22 2.50 -14.02
C CYS A 61 8.50 1.65 -15.25
N ALA A 62 7.46 1.31 -16.02
CA ALA A 62 7.49 0.39 -17.16
C ALA A 62 7.77 1.09 -18.49
N THR A 63 8.86 1.84 -18.56
CA THR A 63 9.15 2.75 -19.68
C THR A 63 9.96 2.12 -20.81
N ASN A 64 10.83 1.14 -20.52
CA ASN A 64 11.60 0.40 -21.51
C ASN A 64 12.11 -0.94 -20.96
N SER A 65 12.75 -1.79 -21.78
CA SER A 65 13.26 -3.10 -21.30
C SER A 65 14.35 -2.98 -20.22
N GLY A 66 15.08 -1.87 -20.16
CA GLY A 66 15.97 -1.55 -19.04
C GLY A 66 15.26 -1.05 -17.77
N CYS A 67 13.97 -0.75 -17.86
CA CYS A 67 13.14 -0.16 -16.81
C CYS A 67 11.73 -0.77 -16.85
N HIS A 68 11.56 -1.93 -16.22
CA HIS A 68 10.28 -2.61 -15.93
C HIS A 68 9.23 -2.72 -17.05
N ALA A 69 9.55 -2.50 -18.33
CA ALA A 69 8.60 -2.76 -19.41
C ALA A 69 8.62 -4.23 -19.83
N ALA A 70 7.90 -4.56 -20.90
CA ALA A 70 7.92 -5.88 -21.50
C ALA A 70 9.36 -6.29 -21.87
N GLY A 71 9.73 -7.53 -21.53
CA GLY A 71 11.07 -8.05 -21.75
C GLY A 71 12.14 -7.53 -20.78
N SER A 72 11.76 -6.80 -19.72
CA SER A 72 12.74 -6.36 -18.72
C SER A 72 13.32 -7.52 -17.92
N THR A 73 14.64 -7.55 -17.82
CA THR A 73 15.42 -8.51 -17.01
C THR A 73 15.82 -7.94 -15.65
N GLN A 74 15.54 -6.66 -15.40
CA GLN A 74 15.85 -5.99 -14.13
C GLN A 74 14.79 -6.33 -13.10
N GLY A 75 15.21 -6.84 -11.93
CA GLY A 75 14.29 -7.31 -10.89
C GLY A 75 13.29 -6.20 -10.48
N PRO A 76 11.98 -6.49 -10.38
CA PRO A 76 11.31 -7.80 -10.52
C PRO A 76 10.93 -8.24 -11.95
N GLY A 77 11.33 -7.49 -12.98
CA GLY A 77 10.97 -7.71 -14.38
C GLY A 77 9.91 -6.72 -14.86
N GLY A 78 9.09 -7.14 -15.81
CA GLY A 78 8.04 -6.33 -16.40
C GLY A 78 6.89 -6.02 -15.44
N LEU A 79 6.43 -4.77 -15.42
CA LEU A 79 5.30 -4.24 -14.66
C LEU A 79 4.23 -3.70 -15.63
N THR A 80 3.90 -4.48 -16.66
CA THR A 80 3.00 -4.05 -17.76
C THR A 80 1.56 -4.54 -17.60
N THR A 81 1.30 -5.41 -16.62
CA THR A 81 -0.02 -5.97 -16.34
C THR A 81 -0.36 -5.87 -14.86
N TYR A 82 -1.65 -5.85 -14.54
CA TYR A 82 -2.13 -5.92 -13.15
C TYR A 82 -1.50 -7.09 -12.40
N ALA A 83 -1.48 -8.30 -13.01
CA ALA A 83 -0.97 -9.50 -12.36
C ALA A 83 0.50 -9.36 -11.96
N GLN A 84 1.34 -8.83 -12.84
CA GLN A 84 2.75 -8.55 -12.54
C GLN A 84 2.90 -7.52 -11.42
N ILE A 85 2.17 -6.41 -11.50
CA ILE A 85 2.25 -5.32 -10.51
C ILE A 85 1.77 -5.82 -9.14
N ASN A 86 0.64 -6.52 -9.09
CA ASN A 86 0.08 -7.06 -7.86
C ASN A 86 0.99 -8.13 -7.22
N ALA A 87 1.69 -8.94 -8.02
CA ALA A 87 2.62 -9.95 -7.51
C ALA A 87 3.80 -9.35 -6.72
N VAL A 88 4.20 -8.12 -7.05
CA VAL A 88 5.38 -7.46 -6.45
C VAL A 88 5.05 -6.14 -5.75
N LYS A 89 3.78 -5.90 -5.45
CA LYS A 89 3.29 -4.67 -4.83
C LYS A 89 4.03 -4.26 -3.55
N VAL A 90 4.41 -5.23 -2.71
CA VAL A 90 5.18 -4.96 -1.49
C VAL A 90 6.56 -4.37 -1.80
N GLN A 91 7.23 -4.88 -2.84
CA GLN A 91 8.54 -4.38 -3.29
C GLN A 91 8.40 -2.99 -3.91
N ILE A 92 7.36 -2.77 -4.73
CA ILE A 92 7.03 -1.46 -5.30
C ILE A 92 6.84 -0.43 -4.18
N ARG A 93 6.02 -0.75 -3.17
CA ARG A 93 5.78 0.12 -2.02
C ARG A 93 7.09 0.50 -1.31
N ALA A 94 7.94 -0.48 -1.02
CA ALA A 94 9.22 -0.25 -0.34
C ALA A 94 10.19 0.60 -1.17
N ALA A 95 10.26 0.35 -2.48
CA ALA A 95 11.13 1.09 -3.39
C ALA A 95 10.68 2.56 -3.54
N ILE A 96 9.37 2.83 -3.54
CA ILE A 96 8.83 4.19 -3.60
C ILE A 96 9.07 4.94 -2.28
N ILE A 97 8.87 4.29 -1.13
CA ILE A 97 9.06 4.91 0.19
C ILE A 97 10.53 5.26 0.43
N SER A 98 11.44 4.34 0.09
CA SER A 98 12.88 4.57 0.22
C SER A 98 13.44 5.53 -0.84
N GLY A 99 12.69 5.80 -1.90
CA GLY A 99 13.15 6.59 -3.04
C GLY A 99 14.12 5.84 -3.95
N ALA A 100 14.28 4.53 -3.79
CA ALA A 100 15.11 3.70 -4.66
C ALA A 100 14.60 3.62 -6.10
N MET A 101 13.28 3.82 -6.30
CA MET A 101 12.62 3.87 -7.59
C MET A 101 11.64 5.06 -7.68
N PRO A 102 11.47 5.65 -8.87
CA PRO A 102 12.18 5.37 -10.13
C PRO A 102 13.66 5.82 -10.12
N LYS A 103 14.52 5.16 -10.92
CA LYS A 103 15.96 5.55 -11.03
C LYS A 103 16.17 6.86 -11.76
N ASN A 104 15.38 7.10 -12.81
CA ASN A 104 15.56 8.22 -13.74
C ASN A 104 14.46 9.28 -13.58
N GLY A 105 14.02 9.52 -12.35
CA GLY A 105 12.93 10.46 -12.09
C GLY A 105 12.49 10.45 -10.64
N THR A 106 11.41 11.15 -10.36
CA THR A 106 10.81 11.20 -9.02
C THR A 106 9.30 11.23 -9.14
N LEU A 107 8.62 10.44 -8.32
CA LEU A 107 7.17 10.51 -8.20
C LEU A 107 6.77 11.70 -7.34
N THR A 108 5.75 12.43 -7.77
CA THR A 108 5.11 13.45 -6.95
C THR A 108 4.46 12.83 -5.72
N ALA A 109 4.20 13.63 -4.68
CA ALA A 109 3.50 13.16 -3.48
C ALA A 109 2.13 12.55 -3.82
N ALA A 110 1.39 13.14 -4.77
CA ALA A 110 0.11 12.61 -5.23
C ALA A 110 0.27 11.24 -5.91
N GLN A 111 1.27 11.06 -6.78
CA GLN A 111 1.54 9.78 -7.42
C GLN A 111 1.94 8.70 -6.41
N LYS A 112 2.77 9.05 -5.42
CA LYS A 112 3.13 8.14 -4.32
C LYS A 112 1.90 7.75 -3.51
N ASN A 113 1.01 8.70 -3.21
CA ASN A 113 -0.26 8.43 -2.52
C ASN A 113 -1.12 7.47 -3.33
N SER A 114 -1.36 7.70 -4.63
CA SER A 114 -2.17 6.81 -5.47
C SER A 114 -1.67 5.37 -5.42
N ILE A 115 -0.37 5.14 -5.62
CA ILE A 115 0.19 3.79 -5.63
C ILE A 115 0.15 3.18 -4.22
N ILE A 116 0.67 3.87 -3.20
CA ILE A 116 0.81 3.28 -1.86
C ILE A 116 -0.55 3.06 -1.21
N CYS A 117 -1.49 3.99 -1.36
CA CYS A 117 -2.84 3.84 -0.80
C CYS A 117 -3.62 2.73 -1.51
N TRP A 118 -3.46 2.55 -2.82
CA TRP A 118 -4.02 1.41 -3.53
C TRP A 118 -3.45 0.08 -3.00
N ILE A 119 -2.14 0.00 -2.76
CA ILE A 119 -1.50 -1.19 -2.17
C ILE A 119 -2.03 -1.45 -0.75
N ASP A 120 -2.12 -0.40 0.08
CA ASP A 120 -2.59 -0.47 1.46
C ASP A 120 -4.08 -0.83 1.55
N ALA A 121 -4.86 -0.55 0.50
CA ALA A 121 -6.25 -0.97 0.34
C ALA A 121 -6.42 -2.41 -0.20
N GLY A 122 -5.32 -3.16 -0.37
CA GLY A 122 -5.33 -4.54 -0.83
C GLY A 122 -5.01 -4.73 -2.31
N ALA A 123 -4.76 -3.65 -3.05
CA ALA A 123 -4.51 -3.62 -4.49
C ALA A 123 -5.67 -4.20 -5.34
N PRO A 124 -6.90 -3.66 -5.24
CA PRO A 124 -8.02 -4.11 -6.06
C PRO A 124 -7.75 -3.93 -7.56
N ASN A 125 -8.31 -4.82 -8.40
CA ASN A 125 -8.28 -4.69 -9.86
C ASN A 125 -9.60 -4.06 -10.34
N ASN A 126 -9.64 -2.73 -10.39
CA ASN A 126 -10.84 -1.92 -10.63
C ASN A 126 -10.57 -0.75 -11.59
#